data_AF-A0A2J6X090-F1
#
_entry.id   AF-A0A2J6X090-F1
#
_cell.length_a   1.000
_cell.length_b   1.000
_cell.length_c   1.000
_cell.angle_alpha   90.00
_cell.angle_beta   90.00
_cell.angle_gamma   90.00
#
_symmetry.space_group_name_H-M   'P 1'
#
loop_
_entity.id
_entity.type
_entity.pdbx_description
1 polymer ?
#
loop_
_entity_poly.entity_id
_entity_poly.type
_entity_poly.pdbx_seq_one_letter_code
_entity_poly.pdbx_strand_id
1 'polypeptide(L)'
;LIWGGWLARQSRRHEVIPLNFGNPLELRSAIGFSLLYTTILVGANFARTQFGEAGLFITSIFGGLVDVDAITLSLSELAITSGGLSNRLAASAIGVAVLTNTLVKGGIALAGGSSRLRRSITPGLLLITGSILGTLFWPW
;
A
#
# COMPACT_ATOMS: atom_id res chain seq x y z
N LEU A 1 -9.59 -21.34 19.71
CA LEU A 1 -9.29 -21.14 21.16
C LEU A 1 -8.05 -20.27 21.39
N ILE A 2 -6.91 -20.56 20.74
CA ILE A 2 -5.65 -19.79 20.90
C ILE A 2 -5.80 -18.32 20.46
N TRP A 3 -6.49 -18.07 19.34
CA TRP A 3 -6.79 -16.73 18.82
C TRP A 3 -7.66 -15.88 19.76
N GLY A 4 -8.66 -16.51 20.39
CA GLY A 4 -9.54 -15.84 21.36
C GLY A 4 -8.80 -15.45 22.65
N GLY A 5 -7.85 -16.28 23.10
CA GLY A 5 -7.00 -15.96 24.25
C GLY A 5 -5.99 -14.84 23.98
N TRP A 6 -5.53 -14.70 22.73
CA TRP A 6 -4.65 -13.61 22.31
C TRP A 6 -5.38 -12.27 22.27
N LEU A 7 -6.59 -12.24 21.69
CA LEU A 7 -7.47 -11.06 21.69
C LEU A 7 -7.84 -10.60 23.11
N ALA A 8 -8.21 -11.53 23.99
CA ALA A 8 -8.60 -11.22 25.37
C ALA A 8 -7.45 -10.60 26.21
N ARG A 9 -6.19 -10.84 25.83
CA ARG A 9 -5.02 -10.20 26.46
C ARG A 9 -4.74 -8.80 25.92
N GLN A 10 -5.11 -8.52 24.67
CA GLN A 10 -4.88 -7.23 24.02
C GLN A 10 -5.98 -6.19 24.33
N SER A 11 -7.19 -6.64 24.69
CA SER A 11 -8.32 -5.76 25.04
C SER A 11 -8.16 -5.01 26.37
N ARG A 12 -7.25 -5.40 27.28
CA ARG A 12 -7.10 -4.75 28.60
C ARG A 12 -6.28 -3.44 28.59
N ARG A 13 -5.97 -2.88 27.42
CA ARG A 13 -5.20 -1.62 27.27
C ARG A 13 -5.84 -0.58 26.34
N HIS A 14 -7.15 -0.66 26.09
CA HIS A 14 -7.84 0.46 25.45
C HIS A 14 -8.34 1.41 26.54
N GLU A 15 -7.64 2.53 26.73
CA GLU A 15 -8.29 3.74 27.26
C GLU A 15 -9.47 4.06 26.35
N VAL A 16 -10.65 4.23 26.95
CA VAL A 16 -11.87 4.58 26.23
C VAL A 16 -11.72 6.03 25.76
N ILE A 17 -11.10 6.23 24.60
CA ILE A 17 -11.15 7.50 23.89
C ILE A 17 -12.62 7.70 23.50
N PRO A 18 -13.30 8.78 23.94
CA PRO A 18 -14.68 9.02 23.54
C PRO A 18 -14.73 9.07 22.01
N LEU A 19 -15.48 8.13 21.42
CA LEU A 19 -15.69 8.07 19.97
C LEU A 19 -16.53 9.28 19.59
N ASN A 20 -15.86 10.36 19.21
CA ASN A 20 -16.50 11.48 18.56
C ASN A 20 -16.92 11.00 17.17
N PHE A 21 -18.20 10.67 17.00
CA PHE A 21 -18.75 10.26 15.71
C PHE A 21 -18.75 11.50 14.79
N GLY A 22 -17.64 11.67 14.06
CA GLY A 22 -17.53 12.64 12.98
C GLY A 22 -18.51 12.33 11.84
N ASN A 23 -18.87 13.35 11.07
CA ASN A 23 -19.81 13.25 9.96
C ASN A 23 -19.42 12.09 9.01
N PRO A 24 -20.28 11.07 8.80
CA PRO A 24 -19.94 9.88 8.02
C PRO A 24 -19.69 10.15 6.52
N LEU A 25 -20.00 11.36 6.05
CA LEU A 25 -19.66 11.89 4.74
C LEU A 25 -18.58 12.98 4.87
N GLU A 26 -17.33 12.60 5.03
CA GLU A 26 -16.21 13.55 4.98
C GLU A 26 -15.92 13.98 3.54
N LEU A 27 -16.78 14.86 3.00
CA LEU A 27 -16.68 15.36 1.63
C LEU A 27 -15.29 15.93 1.30
N ARG A 28 -14.66 16.60 2.28
CA ARG A 28 -13.29 17.12 2.18
C ARG A 28 -12.25 16.02 1.98
N SER A 29 -12.36 14.92 2.74
CA SER A 29 -11.45 13.78 2.64
C SER A 29 -11.64 13.04 1.31
N ALA A 30 -12.90 12.84 0.91
CA ALA A 30 -13.25 12.21 -0.37
C ALA A 30 -12.74 12.99 -1.59
N ILE A 31 -12.91 14.32 -1.59
CA ILE A 31 -12.38 15.19 -2.66
C ILE A 31 -10.85 15.14 -2.67
N GLY A 32 -10.20 15.19 -1.50
CA GLY A 32 -8.75 15.08 -1.40
C GLY A 32 -8.21 13.77 -1.97
N PHE A 33 -8.82 12.64 -1.60
CA PHE A 33 -8.49 11.33 -2.14
C PHE A 33 -8.72 11.26 -3.66
N SER A 34 -9.85 11.76 -4.15
CA SER A 34 -10.17 11.75 -5.59
C SER A 34 -9.16 12.58 -6.40
N LEU A 35 -8.72 13.72 -5.87
CA LEU A 35 -7.70 14.55 -6.51
C LEU A 35 -6.34 13.84 -6.55
N LEU A 36 -5.94 13.21 -5.45
CA LEU A 36 -4.71 12.41 -5.38
C LEU A 36 -4.76 11.23 -6.37
N TYR A 37 -5.84 10.46 -6.33
CA TYR A 37 -6.10 9.35 -7.24
C TYR A 37 -6.00 9.78 -8.70
N THR A 38 -6.73 10.83 -9.09
CA THR A 38 -6.72 11.35 -10.46
C THR A 38 -5.33 11.78 -10.90
N THR A 39 -4.59 12.45 -10.01
CA THR A 39 -3.21 12.89 -10.28
C THR A 39 -2.29 11.70 -10.54
N ILE A 40 -2.38 10.67 -9.71
CA ILE A 40 -1.58 9.44 -9.85
C ILE A 40 -1.97 8.67 -11.11
N LEU A 41 -3.27 8.56 -11.42
CA LEU A 41 -3.77 7.89 -12.62
C LEU A 41 -3.26 8.56 -13.89
N VAL A 42 -3.39 9.89 -13.99
CA VAL A 42 -2.90 10.67 -15.12
C VAL A 42 -1.37 10.55 -15.22
N GLY A 43 -0.67 10.66 -14.10
CA GLY A 43 0.78 10.51 -14.03
C GLY A 43 1.26 9.13 -14.48
N ALA A 44 0.59 8.06 -14.06
CA ALA A 44 0.90 6.67 -14.43
C ALA A 44 0.64 6.43 -15.92
N ASN A 45 -0.48 6.91 -16.45
CA ASN A 45 -0.77 6.79 -17.89
C ASN A 45 0.20 7.62 -18.75
N PHE A 46 0.57 8.82 -18.28
CA PHE A 46 1.59 9.64 -18.93
C PHE A 46 2.94 8.93 -18.93
N ALA A 47 3.38 8.41 -17.79
CA ALA A 47 4.64 7.68 -17.67
C ALA A 47 4.66 6.43 -18.56
N ARG A 48 3.54 5.71 -18.64
CA ARG A 48 3.36 4.58 -19.57
C ARG A 48 3.55 5.01 -21.03
N THR A 49 2.93 6.09 -21.46
CA THR A 49 2.97 6.52 -22.87
C THR A 49 4.34 7.06 -23.30
N GLN A 50 5.09 7.69 -22.39
CA GLN A 50 6.40 8.26 -22.70
C GLN A 50 7.56 7.29 -22.45
N PHE A 51 7.50 6.50 -21.39
CA PHE A 51 8.60 5.65 -20.89
C PHE A 51 8.27 4.15 -20.90
N GLY A 52 7.10 3.76 -21.41
CA GLY A 52 6.68 2.37 -21.47
C GLY A 52 6.54 1.73 -20.09
N GLU A 53 6.95 0.47 -19.98
CA GLU A 53 6.86 -0.30 -18.73
C GLU A 53 7.75 0.26 -17.61
N ALA A 54 8.94 0.78 -17.95
CA ALA A 54 9.86 1.36 -16.97
C ALA A 54 9.24 2.57 -16.25
N GLY A 55 8.49 3.40 -16.99
CA GLY A 55 7.74 4.52 -16.43
C GLY A 55 6.76 4.09 -15.34
N LEU A 56 6.05 2.98 -15.56
CA LEU A 56 5.08 2.46 -14.60
C LEU A 56 5.74 1.99 -13.31
N PHE A 57 6.89 1.30 -13.39
CA PHE A 57 7.61 0.85 -12.20
C PHE A 57 8.14 2.03 -11.39
N ILE A 58 8.66 3.07 -12.06
CA ILE A 58 9.08 4.31 -11.39
C ILE A 58 7.88 4.97 -10.70
N THR A 59 6.76 5.15 -11.42
CA THR A 59 5.54 5.71 -10.83
C THR A 59 5.02 4.83 -9.68
N SER A 60 5.20 3.52 -9.73
CA SER A 60 4.79 2.60 -8.67
C SER A 60 5.63 2.75 -7.41
N ILE A 61 6.95 2.92 -7.56
CA ILE A 61 7.85 3.21 -6.44
C ILE A 61 7.40 4.51 -5.77
N PHE A 62 7.31 5.61 -6.53
CA PHE A 62 6.93 6.91 -5.97
C PHE A 62 5.49 6.93 -5.44
N GLY A 63 4.55 6.31 -6.15
CA GLY A 63 3.16 6.15 -5.71
C GLY A 63 3.08 5.38 -4.40
N GLY A 64 3.83 4.28 -4.26
CA GLY A 64 3.94 3.50 -3.03
C GLY A 64 4.58 4.26 -1.86
N LEU A 65 5.41 5.28 -2.10
CA LEU A 65 5.90 6.17 -1.03
C LEU A 65 4.77 7.07 -0.50
N VAL A 66 3.89 7.55 -1.38
CA VAL A 66 2.86 8.54 -1.06
C VAL A 66 1.60 7.86 -0.54
N ASP A 67 0.97 7.03 -1.38
CA ASP A 67 -0.27 6.33 -1.09
C ASP A 67 -0.40 5.10 -1.99
N VAL A 68 -0.30 3.92 -1.37
CA VAL A 68 -0.39 2.63 -2.07
C VAL A 68 -1.79 2.35 -2.61
N ASP A 69 -2.85 2.88 -1.99
CA ASP A 69 -4.23 2.61 -2.38
C ASP A 69 -4.56 3.37 -3.68
N ALA A 70 -4.16 4.64 -3.75
CA ALA A 70 -4.38 5.47 -4.92
C ALA A 70 -3.65 4.93 -6.18
N ILE A 71 -2.38 4.51 -6.05
CA ILE A 71 -1.64 3.89 -7.16
C ILE A 71 -2.20 2.50 -7.53
N THR A 72 -2.66 1.73 -6.55
CA THR A 72 -3.26 0.40 -6.79
C THR A 72 -4.53 0.53 -7.61
N LEU A 73 -5.42 1.44 -7.23
CA LEU A 73 -6.62 1.74 -8.00
C LEU A 73 -6.26 2.24 -9.40
N SER A 74 -5.26 3.12 -9.50
CA SER A 74 -4.88 3.73 -10.78
C SER A 74 -4.38 2.69 -11.79
N LEU A 75 -3.51 1.79 -11.34
CA LEU A 75 -2.98 0.70 -12.18
C LEU A 75 -4.03 -0.35 -12.49
N SER A 76 -4.97 -0.60 -11.57
CA SER A 76 -6.09 -1.52 -11.80
C SER A 76 -7.04 -0.96 -12.86
N GLU A 77 -7.37 0.33 -12.80
CA GLU A 77 -8.20 1.01 -13.80
C GLU A 77 -7.54 0.98 -15.19
N LEU A 78 -6.24 1.25 -15.25
CA LEU A 78 -5.48 1.14 -16.50
C LEU A 78 -5.39 -0.29 -17.04
N ALA A 79 -5.50 -1.32 -16.20
CA ALA A 79 -5.52 -2.72 -16.65
C ALA A 79 -6.89 -3.14 -17.24
N ILE A 80 -7.99 -2.60 -16.70
CA ILE A 80 -9.35 -2.92 -17.14
C ILE A 80 -9.74 -2.11 -18.39
N THR A 81 -9.13 -0.94 -18.60
CA THR A 81 -9.38 -0.09 -19.76
C THR A 81 -8.92 -0.76 -21.07
N SER A 82 -9.79 -0.76 -22.10
CA SER A 82 -9.48 -1.29 -23.44
C SER A 82 -8.23 -0.64 -24.05
N GLY A 83 -7.24 -1.45 -24.45
CA GLY A 83 -5.95 -0.95 -24.96
C GLY A 83 -5.00 -0.44 -23.85
N GLY A 84 -5.32 -0.74 -22.59
CA GLY A 84 -4.58 -0.38 -21.40
C GLY A 84 -3.37 -1.27 -21.09
N LEU A 85 -3.15 -1.57 -19.81
CA LEU A 85 -2.04 -2.38 -19.31
C LEU A 85 -2.37 -3.87 -19.33
N SER A 86 -1.35 -4.71 -19.51
CA SER A 86 -1.52 -6.14 -19.26
C SER A 86 -1.74 -6.37 -17.76
N ASN A 87 -2.63 -7.31 -17.41
CA ASN A 87 -2.90 -7.64 -16.00
C ASN A 87 -1.63 -8.04 -15.25
N ARG A 88 -0.68 -8.71 -15.93
CA ARG A 88 0.59 -9.12 -15.35
C ARG A 88 1.48 -7.91 -15.02
N LEU A 89 1.57 -6.95 -15.95
CA LEU A 89 2.36 -5.74 -15.75
C LEU A 89 1.77 -4.87 -14.63
N ALA A 90 0.45 -4.70 -14.62
CA ALA A 90 -0.24 -3.98 -13.56
C ALA A 90 -0.05 -4.64 -12.19
N ALA A 91 -0.22 -5.96 -12.08
CA ALA A 91 0.02 -6.70 -10.84
C ALA A 91 1.47 -6.58 -10.36
N SER A 92 2.44 -6.64 -11.27
CA SER A 92 3.86 -6.50 -10.93
C SER A 92 4.18 -5.07 -10.45
N ALA A 93 3.65 -4.06 -11.13
CA ALA A 93 3.80 -2.66 -10.76
C ALA A 93 3.16 -2.37 -9.38
N ILE A 94 1.95 -2.88 -9.13
CA ILE A 94 1.29 -2.82 -7.81
C ILE A 94 2.15 -3.51 -6.75
N GLY A 95 2.69 -4.69 -7.03
CA GLY A 95 3.58 -5.41 -6.11
C GLY A 95 4.81 -4.58 -5.72
N VAL A 96 5.41 -3.86 -6.68
CA VAL A 96 6.51 -2.93 -6.43
C VAL A 96 6.07 -1.74 -5.54
N ALA A 97 4.88 -1.18 -5.78
CA ALA A 97 4.33 -0.12 -4.92
C ALA A 97 4.13 -0.59 -3.47
N VAL A 98 3.52 -1.77 -3.30
CA VAL A 98 3.28 -2.38 -1.98
C VAL A 98 4.58 -2.72 -1.27
N LEU A 99 5.57 -3.26 -1.99
CA LEU A 99 6.90 -3.53 -1.46
C LEU A 99 7.54 -2.26 -0.92
N THR A 100 7.50 -1.19 -1.72
CA THR A 100 8.10 0.09 -1.37
C THR A 100 7.45 0.69 -0.13
N ASN A 101 6.11 0.75 -0.08
CA ASN A 101 5.36 1.20 1.09
C ASN A 101 5.72 0.40 2.36
N THR A 102 5.81 -0.92 2.22
CA THR A 102 6.13 -1.84 3.32
C THR A 102 7.54 -1.61 3.84
N LEU A 103 8.52 -1.46 2.96
CA LEU A 103 9.92 -1.20 3.33
C LEU A 103 10.07 0.18 3.98
N VAL A 104 9.39 1.21 3.47
CA VAL A 104 9.44 2.56 4.06
C VAL A 104 8.80 2.56 5.45
N LYS A 105 7.57 2.06 5.60
CA LYS A 105 6.89 1.99 6.90
C LYS A 105 7.62 1.09 7.89
N GLY A 106 8.14 -0.05 7.41
CA GLY A 106 8.99 -0.94 8.19
C GLY A 106 10.27 -0.24 8.65
N GLY A 107 10.95 0.48 7.75
CA GLY A 107 12.15 1.26 8.05
C GLY A 107 11.88 2.34 9.11
N ILE A 108 10.79 3.11 8.96
CA ILE A 108 10.37 4.12 9.95
C ILE A 108 10.13 3.45 11.31
N ALA A 109 9.39 2.35 11.35
CA ALA A 109 9.07 1.64 12.59
C ALA A 109 10.32 1.03 13.25
N LEU A 110 11.28 0.54 12.46
CA LEU A 110 12.55 0.00 12.95
C LEU A 110 13.51 1.09 13.43
N ALA A 111 13.55 2.25 12.77
CA ALA A 111 14.41 3.36 13.14
C ALA A 111 13.87 4.14 14.35
N GLY A 112 12.58 4.48 14.34
CA GLY A 112 11.92 5.28 15.38
C GLY A 112 11.35 4.48 16.56
N GLY A 113 11.19 3.16 16.42
CA GLY A 113 10.56 2.32 17.43
C GLY A 113 11.45 1.94 18.61
N SER A 114 10.84 1.59 19.75
CA SER A 114 11.53 0.99 20.89
C SER A 114 12.05 -0.42 20.57
N SER A 115 13.06 -0.91 21.30
CA SER A 115 13.63 -2.26 21.09
C SER A 115 12.58 -3.38 21.16
N ARG A 116 11.54 -3.21 22.00
CA ARG A 116 10.40 -4.14 22.07
C ARG A 116 9.55 -4.11 20.80
N LEU A 117 9.24 -2.92 20.28
CA LEU A 117 8.48 -2.78 19.03
C LEU A 117 9.23 -3.41 17.86
N ARG A 118 10.54 -3.13 17.74
CA ARG A 118 11.40 -3.69 16.69
C ARG A 118 11.31 -5.22 16.66
N ARG A 119 11.56 -5.88 17.80
CA ARG A 119 11.49 -7.35 17.91
C ARG A 119 10.12 -7.93 17.55
N SER A 120 9.04 -7.21 17.87
CA SER A 120 7.68 -7.66 17.55
C SER A 120 7.35 -7.53 16.07
N ILE A 121 7.80 -6.48 15.38
CA ILE A 121 7.41 -6.21 13.98
C ILE A 121 8.34 -6.87 12.96
N THR A 122 9.62 -7.08 13.28
CA THR A 122 10.61 -7.67 12.35
C THR A 122 10.15 -8.99 11.72
N PRO A 123 9.64 -10.00 12.46
CA PRO A 123 9.22 -11.25 11.82
C PRO A 123 8.04 -11.04 10.86
N GLY A 124 7.07 -10.19 11.23
CA GLY A 124 5.95 -9.85 10.34
C GLY A 124 6.40 -9.12 9.08
N LEU A 125 7.30 -8.14 9.23
CA LEU A 125 7.88 -7.41 8.11
C LEU A 125 8.61 -8.34 7.14
N LEU A 126 9.46 -9.24 7.65
CA LEU A 126 10.18 -10.20 6.83
C LEU A 126 9.25 -11.16 6.08
N LEU A 127 8.18 -11.65 6.72
CA LEU A 127 7.20 -12.52 6.09
C LEU A 127 6.41 -11.81 4.98
N ILE A 128 6.01 -10.56 5.20
CA ILE A 128 5.28 -9.77 4.22
C ILE A 128 6.20 -9.44 3.03
N THR A 129 7.39 -8.91 3.30
CA THR A 129 8.37 -8.61 2.25
C THR A 129 8.75 -9.87 1.47
N GLY A 130 8.97 -11.00 2.15
CA GLY A 130 9.27 -12.27 1.51
C GLY A 130 8.12 -12.78 0.63
N SER A 131 6.87 -12.64 1.08
CA SER A 131 5.69 -13.00 0.30
C SER A 131 5.57 -12.13 -0.97
N ILE A 132 5.81 -10.82 -0.87
CA ILE A 132 5.75 -9.88 -2.00
C ILE A 132 6.87 -10.14 -3.02
N LEU A 133 8.08 -10.46 -2.55
CA LEU A 133 9.17 -10.83 -3.45
C LEU A 133 8.89 -12.19 -4.11
N GLY A 134 8.39 -13.16 -3.33
CA GLY A 134 8.02 -14.48 -3.83
C GLY A 134 6.95 -14.40 -4.92
N THR A 135 5.96 -13.53 -4.76
CA THR A 135 5.00 -13.21 -5.82
C THR A 135 5.72 -12.59 -7.01
N LEU A 136 6.40 -11.45 -6.87
CA LEU A 136 7.03 -10.75 -8.00
C LEU A 136 7.98 -11.61 -8.86
N PHE A 137 8.72 -12.54 -8.25
CA PHE A 137 9.64 -13.44 -8.96
C PHE A 137 8.99 -14.76 -9.39
N TRP A 138 7.73 -15.00 -9.05
CA TRP A 138 7.04 -16.20 -9.49
C TRP A 138 6.79 -16.14 -11.00
N PRO A 139 7.06 -17.22 -11.75
CA PRO A 139 6.77 -17.30 -13.17
C PRO A 139 5.26 -17.48 -13.38
N TRP A 140 4.52 -16.38 -13.33
CA TRP A 140 3.15 -16.30 -13.85
C TRP A 140 3.12 -15.92 -15.30
#